data_AF-A0A3C0GAR3-F1
#
_entry.id   AF-A0A3C0GAR3-F1
#
_cell.length_a   1.000
_cell.length_b   1.000
_cell.length_c   1.000
_cell.angle_alpha   90.00
_cell.angle_beta   90.00
_cell.angle_gamma   90.00
#
_symmetry.space_group_name_H-M   'P 1'
#
loop_
_entity.id
_entity.type
_entity.pdbx_description
1 polymer ?
#
loop_
_entity_poly.entity_id
_entity_poly.type
_entity_poly.pdbx_seq_one_letter_code
_entity_poly.pdbx_strand_id
1 'polypeptide(L)'
;MEFFDTKEDVIDLQLTQHGKYLLSRGLFSPKFYSFYDDDIIYDSQYAFFDETQNDVHERIKNMTPRPKTQYVFAGIETQFHNTINPKSNNTFDQEHFAHQSSIDRNRALTYPLGKSDPTTSGSCAFDIYFAKAILSGSATSITGALETQLIPQLEVDHEILTFVGLTQADVEEEFTRPVHNVHTPYEVLVEQEKFAERVGQPAELYSVSPTLEDGSFFYEEQEYVFLDVKEINQHFEKENFEIEVF
;
A
#
# COMPACT_ATOMS: atom_id res chain seq x y z
N MET A 1 29.16 10.92 19.58
CA MET A 1 27.83 10.94 20.22
C MET A 1 27.99 11.57 21.58
N GLU A 2 27.08 12.46 21.94
CA GLU A 2 27.00 13.13 23.24
C GLU A 2 25.66 12.75 23.88
N PHE A 3 25.64 12.57 25.20
CA PHE A 3 24.40 12.30 25.93
C PHE A 3 23.66 13.61 26.21
N PHE A 4 22.33 13.54 26.18
CA PHE A 4 21.45 14.64 26.54
C PHE A 4 21.43 14.77 28.08
N ASP A 5 21.85 15.93 28.59
CA ASP A 5 21.81 16.20 30.02
C ASP A 5 20.48 16.83 30.39
N THR A 6 19.60 16.04 31.01
CA THR A 6 18.26 16.48 31.42
C THR A 6 18.26 17.52 32.55
N LYS A 7 19.40 17.78 33.20
CA LYS A 7 19.54 18.80 34.25
C LYS A 7 19.92 20.16 33.69
N GLU A 8 20.69 20.20 32.61
CA GLU A 8 21.19 21.43 31.99
C GLU A 8 20.38 21.81 30.74
N ASP A 9 20.05 20.82 29.90
CA ASP A 9 19.36 21.01 28.63
C ASP A 9 17.86 20.67 28.74
N VAL A 10 17.01 21.56 28.26
CA VAL A 10 15.54 21.36 28.22
C VAL A 10 15.09 20.84 26.87
N ILE A 11 15.72 21.30 25.78
CA ILE A 11 15.37 20.92 24.40
C ILE A 11 16.62 20.99 23.51
N ASP A 12 16.78 19.99 22.65
CA ASP A 12 17.77 19.97 21.57
C ASP A 12 17.05 20.03 20.22
N LEU A 13 17.39 21.04 19.40
CA LEU A 13 16.78 21.25 18.09
C LEU A 13 17.85 21.13 17.02
N GLN A 14 17.78 20.04 16.24
CA GLN A 14 18.72 19.76 15.16
C GLN A 14 17.99 19.74 13.82
N LEU A 15 18.58 20.40 12.81
CA LEU A 15 18.11 20.28 11.43
C LEU A 15 18.77 19.09 10.76
N THR A 16 17.98 18.30 10.03
CA THR A 16 18.49 17.28 9.12
C THR A 16 19.31 17.92 8.00
N GLN A 17 20.09 17.12 7.27
CA GLN A 17 20.88 17.63 6.15
C GLN A 17 20.00 18.31 5.09
N HIS A 18 18.84 17.73 4.80
CA HIS A 18 17.85 18.32 3.90
C HIS A 18 17.26 19.63 4.48
N GLY A 19 16.96 19.68 5.78
CA GLY A 19 16.50 20.90 6.45
C GLY A 19 17.52 22.04 6.37
N LYS A 20 18.81 21.74 6.58
CA LYS A 20 19.92 22.71 6.42
C LYS A 20 20.03 23.23 4.98
N TYR A 21 19.84 22.35 4.00
CA TYR A 21 19.82 22.71 2.59
C TYR A 21 18.64 23.64 2.23
N LEU A 22 17.44 23.35 2.70
CA LEU A 22 16.29 24.24 2.49
C LEU A 22 16.48 25.60 3.17
N LEU A 23 17.08 25.60 4.36
CA LEU A 23 17.36 26.83 5.10
C LEU A 23 18.37 27.71 4.37
N SER A 24 19.44 27.13 3.83
CA SER A 24 20.46 27.88 3.08
C SER A 24 19.91 28.50 1.79
N ARG A 25 18.85 27.92 1.22
CA ARG A 25 18.11 28.45 0.07
C ARG A 25 17.00 29.44 0.43
N GLY A 26 16.71 29.63 1.72
CA GLY A 26 15.60 30.46 2.18
C GLY A 26 14.22 29.85 1.93
N LEU A 27 14.14 28.52 1.70
CA LEU A 27 12.90 27.79 1.45
C LEU A 27 12.40 27.01 2.68
N PHE A 28 13.11 27.06 3.80
CA PHE A 28 12.73 26.34 5.01
C PHE A 28 11.53 27.01 5.71
N SER A 29 10.36 26.38 5.61
CA SER A 29 9.10 26.84 6.23
C SER A 29 8.33 25.64 6.82
N PRO A 30 8.74 25.10 7.99
CA PRO A 30 8.03 23.99 8.61
C PRO A 30 6.62 24.42 9.06
N LYS A 31 5.60 23.60 8.76
CA LYS A 31 4.19 23.84 9.13
C LYS A 31 3.61 22.80 10.08
N PHE A 32 4.13 21.57 10.03
CA PHE A 32 3.62 20.43 10.78
C PHE A 32 4.74 19.81 11.62
N TYR A 33 4.36 19.12 12.68
CA TYR A 33 5.26 18.35 13.54
C TYR A 33 4.60 17.03 13.93
N SER A 34 5.43 16.04 14.20
CA SER A 34 5.05 14.72 14.73
C SER A 34 6.00 14.37 15.86
N PHE A 35 5.53 13.55 16.80
CA PHE A 35 6.36 13.04 17.90
C PHE A 35 6.75 11.60 17.59
N TYR A 36 7.91 11.17 18.06
CA TYR A 36 8.45 9.83 17.88
C TYR A 36 9.14 9.39 19.16
N ASP A 37 9.11 8.10 19.44
CA ASP A 37 9.71 7.45 20.62
C ASP A 37 10.45 6.16 20.26
N ASP A 38 10.94 6.04 19.03
CA ASP A 38 11.70 4.89 18.53
C ASP A 38 12.91 4.51 19.42
N ASP A 39 13.42 5.43 20.24
CA ASP A 39 14.51 5.21 21.20
C ASP A 39 14.06 4.64 22.56
N ILE A 40 12.75 4.40 22.75
CA ILE A 40 12.16 3.95 24.01
C ILE A 40 11.62 2.53 23.87
N ILE A 41 12.10 1.64 24.74
CA ILE A 41 11.56 0.28 24.88
C ILE A 41 10.62 0.29 26.08
N TYR A 42 9.32 0.11 25.83
CA TYR A 42 8.29 0.06 26.89
C TYR A 42 8.16 -1.31 27.55
N ASP A 43 8.29 -2.38 26.76
CA ASP A 43 8.19 -3.76 27.23
C ASP A 43 9.58 -4.41 27.22
N SER A 44 10.07 -4.77 28.41
CA SER A 44 11.39 -5.35 28.61
C SER A 44 11.59 -6.70 27.93
N GLN A 45 10.50 -7.42 27.60
CA GLN A 45 10.60 -8.70 26.93
C GLN A 45 11.25 -8.56 25.55
N TYR A 46 11.03 -7.43 24.87
CA TYR A 46 11.71 -7.09 23.61
C TYR A 46 13.20 -6.81 23.77
N ALA A 47 13.67 -6.60 24.99
CA ALA A 47 15.07 -6.41 25.34
C ALA A 47 15.68 -7.60 26.11
N PHE A 48 14.97 -8.74 26.15
CA PHE A 48 15.42 -9.99 26.76
C PHE A 48 15.72 -9.89 28.26
N PHE A 49 14.98 -9.05 29.00
CA PHE A 49 15.02 -9.03 30.45
C PHE A 49 13.62 -8.91 31.05
N ASP A 50 13.49 -9.31 32.31
CA ASP A 50 12.23 -9.19 33.05
C ASP A 50 12.28 -7.96 33.95
N GLU A 51 11.28 -7.10 33.84
CA GLU A 51 11.06 -5.99 34.77
C GLU A 51 9.60 -5.94 35.22
N THR A 52 9.34 -5.36 36.39
CA THR A 52 7.96 -5.13 36.79
C THR A 52 7.43 -3.88 36.09
N GLN A 53 6.15 -3.91 35.68
CA GLN A 53 5.52 -2.80 34.96
C GLN A 53 5.66 -1.44 35.66
N ASN A 54 5.68 -1.43 36.99
CA ASN A 54 5.76 -0.18 37.76
C ASN A 54 7.17 0.44 37.72
N ASP A 55 8.21 -0.38 37.53
CA ASP A 55 9.62 0.04 37.54
C ASP A 55 10.06 0.58 36.16
N VAL A 56 9.31 0.29 35.10
CA VAL A 56 9.58 0.73 33.71
C VAL A 56 9.80 2.24 33.64
N HIS A 57 8.98 3.02 34.35
CA HIS A 57 9.08 4.48 34.30
C HIS A 57 10.41 4.99 34.87
N GLU A 58 10.91 4.34 35.92
CA GLU A 58 12.14 4.76 36.60
C GLU A 58 13.34 4.44 35.69
N ARG A 59 13.31 3.28 35.05
CA ARG A 59 14.30 2.90 34.05
C ARG A 59 14.39 3.91 32.90
N ILE A 60 13.26 4.24 32.29
CA ILE A 60 13.20 5.12 31.12
C ILE A 60 13.60 6.55 31.48
N LYS A 61 13.13 7.08 32.62
CA LYS A 61 13.34 8.50 32.96
C LYS A 61 14.68 8.78 33.64
N ASN A 62 15.14 7.87 34.49
CA ASN A 62 16.25 8.16 35.41
C ASN A 62 17.46 7.26 35.22
N MET A 63 17.28 6.00 34.83
CA MET A 63 18.39 5.02 34.76
C MET A 63 19.05 4.93 33.39
N THR A 64 18.35 5.34 32.33
CA THR A 64 18.83 5.25 30.95
C THR A 64 19.28 6.62 30.44
N PRO A 65 20.59 6.85 30.23
CA PRO A 65 21.07 8.06 29.57
C PRO A 65 20.57 8.10 28.13
N ARG A 66 20.00 9.23 27.71
CA ARG A 66 19.54 9.42 26.34
C ARG A 66 20.63 10.08 25.50
N PRO A 67 20.91 9.61 24.27
CA PRO A 67 21.77 10.36 23.35
C PRO A 67 21.07 11.67 22.91
N LYS A 68 21.86 12.68 22.51
CA LYS A 68 21.33 13.84 21.79
C LYS A 68 20.69 13.43 20.45
N THR A 69 19.84 14.28 19.91
CA THR A 69 19.04 13.97 18.71
C THR A 69 19.92 13.63 17.52
N GLN A 70 19.71 12.46 16.92
CA GLN A 70 20.36 12.07 15.68
C GLN A 70 19.70 12.79 14.50
N TYR A 71 20.47 13.60 13.77
CA TYR A 71 19.98 14.35 12.59
C TYR A 71 20.58 13.86 11.26
N VAL A 72 21.42 12.82 11.32
CA VAL A 72 22.06 12.18 10.16
C VAL A 72 21.77 10.68 10.22
N PHE A 73 20.97 10.17 9.29
CA PHE A 73 20.60 8.74 9.26
C PHE A 73 21.34 7.96 8.16
N ALA A 74 21.96 8.64 7.19
CA ALA A 74 22.77 8.04 6.15
C ALA A 74 24.12 8.74 5.98
N GLY A 75 25.18 7.97 5.72
CA GLY A 75 26.49 8.47 5.32
C GLY A 75 26.50 8.95 3.86
N ILE A 76 27.40 9.89 3.55
CA ILE A 76 27.53 10.47 2.20
C ILE A 76 27.91 9.38 1.18
N GLU A 77 28.73 8.42 1.60
CA GLU A 77 29.18 7.28 0.79
C GLU A 77 28.00 6.38 0.41
N THR A 78 27.11 6.09 1.36
CA THR A 78 25.90 5.30 1.12
C THR A 78 24.95 6.02 0.16
N GLN A 79 24.79 7.34 0.31
CA GLN A 79 24.00 8.14 -0.61
C GLN A 79 24.61 8.14 -2.03
N PHE A 80 25.93 8.24 -2.13
CA PHE A 80 26.66 8.20 -3.39
C PHE A 80 26.52 6.84 -4.09
N HIS A 81 26.67 5.73 -3.36
CA HIS A 81 26.47 4.38 -3.89
C HIS A 81 25.04 4.13 -4.38
N ASN A 82 24.03 4.63 -3.66
CA ASN A 82 22.62 4.49 -4.07
C ASN A 82 22.29 5.35 -5.30
N THR A 83 22.94 6.50 -5.44
CA THR A 83 22.74 7.42 -6.58
C THR A 83 23.46 6.91 -7.84
N ILE A 84 24.60 6.23 -7.70
CA ILE A 84 25.38 5.66 -8.81
C ILE A 84 24.98 4.21 -9.06
N ASN A 85 23.68 3.93 -9.08
CA ASN A 85 23.22 2.73 -9.76
C ASN A 85 23.38 2.97 -11.28
N PRO A 86 24.26 2.24 -11.98
CA PRO A 86 24.73 2.59 -13.32
C PRO A 86 23.70 2.35 -14.45
N LYS A 87 22.41 2.19 -14.13
CA LYS A 87 21.36 1.86 -15.11
C LYS A 87 20.60 3.08 -15.66
N SER A 88 20.74 4.28 -15.08
CA SER A 88 20.25 5.51 -15.70
C SER A 88 21.42 6.33 -16.23
N ASN A 89 21.48 6.50 -17.55
CA ASN A 89 22.40 7.39 -18.26
C ASN A 89 22.06 8.88 -18.04
N ASN A 90 21.87 9.31 -16.79
CA ASN A 90 21.57 10.70 -16.49
C ASN A 90 22.80 11.35 -15.87
N THR A 91 23.12 12.52 -16.43
CA THR A 91 24.15 13.44 -16.00
C THR A 91 24.13 13.63 -14.48
N PHE A 92 25.30 13.89 -13.90
CA PHE A 92 25.45 14.34 -12.51
C PHE A 92 24.74 15.70 -12.36
N ASP A 93 23.41 15.69 -12.35
CA ASP A 93 22.63 16.88 -12.17
C ASP A 93 22.68 17.25 -10.70
N GLN A 94 23.05 18.50 -10.46
CA GLN A 94 23.15 19.15 -9.16
C GLN A 94 21.84 19.04 -8.33
N GLU A 95 20.74 18.65 -8.98
CA GLU A 95 19.43 18.42 -8.40
C GLU A 95 19.32 17.12 -7.57
N HIS A 96 20.19 16.13 -7.77
CA HIS A 96 20.15 14.91 -6.94
C HIS A 96 20.44 15.18 -5.45
N PHE A 97 21.21 16.22 -5.14
CA PHE A 97 21.44 16.67 -3.76
C PHE A 97 20.31 17.56 -3.20
N ALA A 98 19.35 17.98 -4.05
CA ALA A 98 18.21 18.78 -3.62
C ALA A 98 17.09 17.93 -3.01
N HIS A 99 17.07 16.63 -3.28
CA HIS A 99 16.07 15.71 -2.75
C HIS A 99 16.55 15.06 -1.45
N GLN A 100 15.64 14.97 -0.47
CA GLN A 100 15.86 14.15 0.71
C GLN A 100 16.12 12.69 0.29
N SER A 101 17.15 12.07 0.87
CA SER A 101 17.47 10.68 0.54
C SER A 101 16.30 9.77 0.90
N SER A 102 16.03 8.74 0.08
CA SER A 102 14.93 7.79 0.34
C SER A 102 15.07 7.09 1.69
N ILE A 103 16.31 6.94 2.20
CA ILE A 103 16.58 6.38 3.53
C ILE A 103 16.14 7.37 4.61
N ASP A 104 16.56 8.64 4.54
CA ASP A 104 16.14 9.65 5.51
C ASP A 104 14.64 9.93 5.45
N ARG A 105 13.99 9.68 4.32
CA ARG A 105 12.54 9.90 4.13
C ARG A 105 11.71 8.70 4.60
N ASN A 106 12.13 7.48 4.27
CA ASN A 106 11.30 6.29 4.47
C ASN A 106 11.74 5.43 5.66
N ARG A 107 12.98 5.57 6.17
CA ARG A 107 13.53 4.65 7.19
C ARG A 107 13.88 5.33 8.50
N ALA A 108 13.76 6.65 8.58
CA ALA A 108 14.00 7.39 9.80
C ALA A 108 12.66 7.81 10.40
N LEU A 109 12.44 7.50 11.68
CA LEU A 109 11.25 7.93 12.42
C LEU A 109 9.96 7.48 11.73
N THR A 110 9.81 6.16 11.55
CA THR A 110 8.70 5.57 10.78
C THR A 110 7.39 5.59 11.54
N TYR A 111 7.43 5.48 12.88
CA TYR A 111 6.24 5.28 13.69
C TYR A 111 5.96 6.53 14.54
N PRO A 112 5.23 7.52 14.02
CA PRO A 112 4.86 8.68 14.82
C PRO A 112 3.93 8.25 15.95
N LEU A 113 4.15 8.83 17.12
CA LEU A 113 3.23 8.79 18.24
C LEU A 113 1.92 9.47 17.85
N GLY A 114 0.93 8.64 17.54
CA GLY A 114 -0.46 9.05 17.34
C GLY A 114 -1.16 9.31 18.68
N LYS A 115 -2.25 10.07 18.64
CA LYS A 115 -3.20 10.19 19.77
C LYS A 115 -4.38 9.24 19.65
N SER A 116 -4.43 8.41 18.61
CA SER A 116 -5.51 7.47 18.38
C SER A 116 -5.37 6.28 19.32
N ASP A 117 -6.32 6.11 20.23
CA ASP A 117 -6.48 4.90 21.01
C ASP A 117 -7.48 3.97 20.28
N PRO A 118 -7.00 2.86 19.67
CA PRO A 118 -7.88 1.95 18.95
C PRO A 118 -8.85 1.19 19.86
N THR A 119 -8.62 1.19 21.18
CA THR A 119 -9.50 0.52 22.15
C THR A 119 -10.68 1.38 22.58
N THR A 120 -10.66 2.68 22.27
CA THR A 120 -11.75 3.60 22.57
C THR A 120 -12.88 3.43 21.54
N SER A 121 -14.14 3.38 22.01
CA SER A 121 -15.34 3.18 21.16
C SER A 121 -15.64 4.33 20.18
N GLY A 122 -15.00 5.49 20.37
CA GLY A 122 -15.05 6.64 19.48
C GLY A 122 -13.85 6.74 18.54
N SER A 123 -13.06 5.68 18.38
CA SER A 123 -11.97 5.66 17.40
C SER A 123 -12.53 5.70 15.98
N CYS A 124 -11.81 6.37 15.10
CA CYS A 124 -12.12 6.43 13.69
C CYS A 124 -12.09 5.00 13.13
N ALA A 125 -13.15 4.60 12.43
CA ALA A 125 -13.29 3.24 11.93
C ALA A 125 -13.98 3.25 10.56
N PHE A 126 -13.70 2.22 9.76
CA PHE A 126 -14.43 1.94 8.53
C PHE A 126 -15.37 0.76 8.77
N ASP A 127 -16.64 0.96 8.44
CA ASP A 127 -17.64 -0.10 8.34
C ASP A 127 -17.78 -0.46 6.86
N ILE A 128 -17.41 -1.69 6.52
CA ILE A 128 -17.29 -2.15 5.14
C ILE A 128 -18.24 -3.32 4.96
N TYR A 129 -19.18 -3.16 4.04
CA TYR A 129 -20.15 -4.19 3.67
C TYR A 129 -19.90 -4.67 2.24
N PHE A 130 -19.54 -5.95 2.10
CA PHE A 130 -19.41 -6.61 0.81
C PHE A 130 -20.77 -7.11 0.35
N ALA A 131 -21.35 -6.42 -0.63
CA ALA A 131 -22.62 -6.79 -1.24
C ALA A 131 -22.43 -7.81 -2.39
N LYS A 132 -21.27 -7.79 -3.06
CA LYS A 132 -20.86 -8.75 -4.08
C LYS A 132 -19.38 -9.10 -3.90
N ALA A 133 -19.07 -10.40 -3.93
CA ALA A 133 -17.83 -11.06 -3.52
C ALA A 133 -17.72 -11.36 -2.00
N ILE A 134 -17.05 -12.47 -1.66
CA ILE A 134 -16.98 -13.00 -0.29
C ILE A 134 -15.63 -12.66 0.31
N LEU A 135 -15.63 -12.05 1.49
CA LEU A 135 -14.41 -11.80 2.25
C LEU A 135 -13.72 -13.15 2.58
N SER A 136 -12.50 -13.33 2.11
CA SER A 136 -11.71 -14.53 2.32
C SER A 136 -10.67 -14.38 3.43
N GLY A 137 -10.22 -13.16 3.69
CA GLY A 137 -9.21 -12.89 4.71
C GLY A 137 -9.00 -11.42 5.04
N SER A 138 -8.09 -11.19 5.98
CA SER A 138 -7.57 -9.86 6.28
C SER A 138 -6.11 -9.96 6.70
N ALA A 139 -5.27 -9.09 6.16
CA ALA A 139 -3.88 -8.92 6.59
C ALA A 139 -3.70 -7.54 7.23
N THR A 140 -2.84 -7.41 8.23
CA THR A 140 -2.62 -6.14 8.95
C THR A 140 -1.42 -5.35 8.43
N SER A 141 -0.65 -5.94 7.52
CA SER A 141 0.56 -5.33 7.00
C SER A 141 0.83 -5.74 5.56
N ILE A 142 1.24 -4.77 4.75
CA ILE A 142 1.84 -5.03 3.45
C ILE A 142 3.35 -5.17 3.63
N THR A 143 3.92 -6.26 3.13
CA THR A 143 5.37 -6.47 3.15
C THR A 143 5.94 -6.27 1.74
N GLY A 144 6.69 -5.19 1.56
CA GLY A 144 7.45 -4.94 0.33
C GLY A 144 8.93 -5.31 0.48
N ALA A 145 9.68 -5.25 -0.62
CA ALA A 145 11.13 -5.50 -0.62
C ALA A 145 11.94 -4.48 0.20
N LEU A 146 11.35 -3.31 0.51
CA LEU A 146 12.04 -2.19 1.16
C LEU A 146 11.55 -1.89 2.57
N GLU A 147 10.29 -2.18 2.87
CA GLU A 147 9.63 -1.86 4.14
C GLU A 147 8.36 -2.70 4.32
N THR A 148 8.05 -3.02 5.58
CA THR A 148 6.74 -3.54 6.01
C THR A 148 5.93 -2.36 6.50
N GLN A 149 4.80 -2.07 5.86
CA GLN A 149 3.89 -1.02 6.31
C GLN A 149 2.66 -1.66 6.93
N LEU A 150 2.20 -1.11 8.05
CA LEU A 150 0.99 -1.52 8.76
C LEU A 150 -0.27 -0.98 8.04
N ILE A 151 -0.44 -1.39 6.79
CA ILE A 151 -1.62 -1.08 6.00
C ILE A 151 -2.56 -2.29 6.12
N PRO A 152 -3.75 -2.13 6.73
CA PRO A 152 -4.73 -3.20 6.77
C PRO A 152 -5.24 -3.48 5.35
N GLN A 153 -5.28 -4.76 5.00
CA GLN A 153 -5.75 -5.29 3.72
C GLN A 153 -6.92 -6.24 3.97
N LEU A 154 -7.91 -6.19 3.10
CA LEU A 154 -9.02 -7.14 3.07
C LEU A 154 -8.87 -8.00 1.82
N GLU A 155 -8.85 -9.31 2.00
CA GLU A 155 -8.75 -10.28 0.91
C GLU A 155 -10.15 -10.77 0.57
N VAL A 156 -10.43 -10.89 -0.73
CA VAL A 156 -11.75 -11.24 -1.25
C VAL A 156 -11.58 -12.32 -2.31
N ASP A 157 -12.38 -13.37 -2.19
CA ASP A 157 -12.47 -14.38 -3.23
C ASP A 157 -13.54 -13.92 -4.23
N HIS A 158 -13.08 -13.62 -5.44
CA HIS A 158 -13.93 -13.29 -6.58
C HIS A 158 -13.86 -14.42 -7.60
N GLU A 159 -14.96 -15.16 -7.74
CA GLU A 159 -15.12 -16.13 -8.82
C GLU A 159 -15.60 -15.40 -10.08
N ILE A 160 -14.99 -15.70 -11.22
CA ILE A 160 -15.37 -15.13 -12.50
C ILE A 160 -15.68 -16.28 -13.45
N LEU A 161 -16.85 -16.24 -14.08
CA LEU A 161 -17.25 -17.25 -15.05
C LEU A 161 -16.63 -16.98 -16.41
N THR A 162 -15.72 -17.86 -16.82
CA THR A 162 -15.11 -17.87 -18.15
C THR A 162 -15.74 -18.94 -19.03
N PHE A 163 -15.98 -18.61 -20.28
CA PHE A 163 -16.56 -19.49 -21.28
C PHE A 163 -15.65 -19.62 -22.50
N VAL A 164 -15.79 -20.73 -23.23
CA VAL A 164 -15.06 -21.00 -24.49
C VAL A 164 -16.03 -20.94 -25.66
N GLY A 165 -15.71 -20.12 -26.66
CA GLY A 165 -16.40 -20.05 -27.95
C GLY A 165 -15.53 -20.62 -29.08
N LEU A 166 -16.17 -21.09 -30.15
CA LEU A 166 -15.52 -21.54 -31.38
C LEU A 166 -15.98 -20.66 -32.55
N THR A 167 -15.07 -20.37 -33.48
CA THR A 167 -15.41 -19.63 -34.71
C THR A 167 -16.08 -20.53 -35.75
N GLN A 168 -16.80 -19.90 -36.68
CA GLN A 168 -17.66 -20.56 -37.67
C GLN A 168 -16.93 -21.58 -38.58
N ALA A 169 -15.62 -21.42 -38.81
CA ALA A 169 -14.86 -22.32 -39.67
C ALA A 169 -14.66 -23.72 -39.06
N ASP A 170 -14.51 -23.82 -37.74
CA ASP A 170 -14.22 -25.08 -37.05
C ASP A 170 -15.49 -25.80 -36.56
N VAL A 171 -16.58 -25.05 -36.33
CA VAL A 171 -17.92 -25.65 -36.07
C VAL A 171 -18.37 -26.54 -37.23
N GLU A 172 -17.99 -26.19 -38.48
CA GLU A 172 -18.32 -26.99 -39.66
C GLU A 172 -17.45 -28.26 -39.80
N GLU A 173 -16.25 -28.31 -39.20
CA GLU A 173 -15.36 -29.47 -39.26
C GLU A 173 -15.62 -30.48 -38.10
N GLU A 174 -15.95 -30.00 -36.90
CA GLU A 174 -16.08 -30.82 -35.69
C GLU A 174 -17.45 -31.54 -35.54
N PHE A 175 -18.51 -31.01 -36.16
CA PHE A 175 -19.88 -31.58 -36.07
C PHE A 175 -20.20 -32.72 -37.06
N THR A 176 -19.19 -33.32 -37.69
CA THR A 176 -19.38 -34.57 -38.47
C THR A 176 -19.48 -35.83 -37.59
N ARG A 177 -19.35 -35.71 -36.26
CA ARG A 177 -19.56 -36.82 -35.32
C ARG A 177 -20.74 -36.52 -34.39
N PRO A 178 -21.79 -37.37 -34.37
CA PRO A 178 -22.97 -37.11 -33.54
C PRO A 178 -22.61 -37.34 -32.07
N VAL A 179 -22.34 -36.25 -31.34
CA VAL A 179 -22.30 -36.28 -29.88
C VAL A 179 -23.72 -36.09 -29.36
N HIS A 180 -24.18 -37.05 -28.57
CA HIS A 180 -25.50 -37.06 -27.96
C HIS A 180 -25.64 -35.89 -26.97
N ASN A 181 -26.70 -35.10 -27.09
CA ASN A 181 -27.16 -34.06 -26.15
C ASN A 181 -26.25 -32.84 -25.92
N VAL A 182 -25.95 -32.08 -26.98
CA VAL A 182 -25.36 -30.73 -26.83
C VAL A 182 -26.19 -29.71 -27.62
N HIS A 183 -26.41 -28.56 -26.99
CA HIS A 183 -27.22 -27.45 -27.46
C HIS A 183 -26.91 -27.05 -28.91
N THR A 184 -27.96 -26.57 -29.59
CA THR A 184 -27.91 -26.04 -30.96
C THR A 184 -26.68 -25.15 -31.17
N PRO A 185 -25.89 -25.39 -32.24
CA PRO A 185 -24.69 -24.61 -32.53
C PRO A 185 -25.08 -23.16 -32.78
N TYR A 186 -24.36 -22.23 -32.15
CA TYR A 186 -24.69 -20.81 -32.18
C TYR A 186 -23.61 -20.03 -32.94
N GLU A 187 -24.01 -19.34 -34.01
CA GLU A 187 -23.22 -18.34 -34.74
C GLU A 187 -22.75 -17.19 -33.82
N VAL A 188 -21.45 -16.95 -33.66
CA VAL A 188 -20.96 -15.73 -32.99
C VAL A 188 -20.00 -15.00 -33.92
N LEU A 189 -20.47 -13.89 -34.49
CA LEU A 189 -19.64 -12.93 -35.21
C LEU A 189 -18.94 -12.00 -34.19
N VAL A 190 -17.71 -11.61 -34.52
CA VAL A 190 -16.61 -11.05 -33.71
C VAL A 190 -16.87 -9.67 -33.06
N GLU A 191 -18.11 -9.29 -32.77
CA GLU A 191 -18.41 -7.96 -32.19
C GLU A 191 -19.08 -8.11 -30.82
N GLN A 192 -18.46 -7.53 -29.77
CA GLN A 192 -19.01 -7.44 -28.40
C GLN A 192 -20.48 -6.96 -28.41
N GLU A 193 -20.81 -6.05 -29.33
CA GLU A 193 -22.15 -5.47 -29.52
C GLU A 193 -23.24 -6.47 -29.92
N LYS A 194 -22.92 -7.53 -30.68
CA LYS A 194 -23.90 -8.53 -31.14
C LYS A 194 -24.08 -9.68 -30.16
N PHE A 195 -23.07 -9.98 -29.34
CA PHE A 195 -23.20 -10.92 -28.23
C PHE A 195 -24.11 -10.34 -27.14
N ALA A 196 -23.91 -9.07 -26.80
CA ALA A 196 -24.75 -8.29 -25.90
C ALA A 196 -26.24 -8.30 -26.28
N GLU A 197 -26.52 -8.02 -27.56
CA GLU A 197 -27.88 -7.98 -28.11
C GLU A 197 -28.62 -9.32 -27.93
N ARG A 198 -27.90 -10.44 -27.88
CA ARG A 198 -28.48 -11.79 -27.72
C ARG A 198 -28.65 -12.24 -26.28
N VAL A 199 -27.71 -11.91 -25.39
CA VAL A 199 -27.83 -12.22 -23.95
C VAL A 199 -28.82 -11.26 -23.27
N GLY A 200 -29.20 -10.17 -23.96
CA GLY A 200 -30.07 -9.13 -23.43
C GLY A 200 -29.37 -8.27 -22.38
N GLN A 201 -28.04 -8.30 -22.37
CA GLN A 201 -27.17 -7.56 -21.45
C GLN A 201 -26.20 -6.68 -22.27
N PRO A 202 -25.79 -5.52 -21.77
CA PRO A 202 -24.96 -4.58 -22.53
C PRO A 202 -23.56 -5.15 -22.87
N ALA A 203 -23.00 -4.75 -24.01
CA ALA A 203 -21.71 -5.25 -24.53
C ALA A 203 -20.52 -4.95 -23.65
N GLU A 204 -20.65 -3.90 -22.84
CA GLU A 204 -19.67 -3.49 -21.85
C GLU A 204 -19.48 -4.55 -20.76
N LEU A 205 -20.42 -5.49 -20.58
CA LEU A 205 -20.33 -6.56 -19.59
C LEU A 205 -19.50 -7.77 -20.04
N TYR A 206 -18.85 -7.75 -21.20
CA TYR A 206 -18.10 -8.91 -21.69
C TYR A 206 -16.69 -8.56 -22.18
N SER A 207 -15.68 -9.25 -21.65
CA SER A 207 -14.31 -9.21 -22.15
C SER A 207 -14.05 -10.42 -23.05
N VAL A 208 -13.45 -10.22 -24.22
CA VAL A 208 -13.22 -11.29 -25.21
C VAL A 208 -11.73 -11.37 -25.53
N SER A 209 -11.16 -12.57 -25.46
CA SER A 209 -9.76 -12.79 -25.84
C SER A 209 -9.56 -12.70 -27.35
N PRO A 210 -8.33 -12.48 -27.83
CA PRO A 210 -7.99 -12.78 -29.21
C PRO A 210 -8.34 -14.23 -29.55
N THR A 211 -8.77 -14.48 -30.79
CA THR A 211 -8.98 -15.83 -31.30
C THR A 211 -7.65 -16.56 -31.42
N LEU A 212 -7.61 -17.80 -30.93
CA LEU A 212 -6.47 -18.70 -31.01
C LEU A 212 -6.33 -19.30 -32.41
N GLU A 213 -5.19 -19.96 -32.68
CA GLU A 213 -4.89 -20.57 -33.99
C GLU A 213 -5.86 -21.70 -34.38
N ASP A 214 -6.53 -22.31 -33.39
CA ASP A 214 -7.56 -23.34 -33.54
C ASP A 214 -8.99 -22.78 -33.67
N GLY A 215 -9.10 -21.45 -33.86
CA GLY A 215 -10.38 -20.76 -33.98
C GLY A 215 -11.21 -20.71 -32.70
N SER A 216 -10.67 -21.13 -31.56
CA SER A 216 -11.31 -20.94 -30.25
C SER A 216 -11.01 -19.55 -29.67
N PHE A 217 -11.89 -19.06 -28.81
CA PHE A 217 -11.66 -17.84 -28.05
C PHE A 217 -12.31 -17.93 -26.67
N PHE A 218 -11.79 -17.18 -25.71
CA PHE A 218 -12.37 -17.05 -24.39
C PHE A 218 -13.24 -15.81 -24.33
N TYR A 219 -14.36 -15.90 -23.62
CA TYR A 219 -15.09 -14.73 -23.18
C TYR A 219 -15.41 -14.82 -21.70
N GLU A 220 -15.40 -13.66 -21.05
CA GLU A 220 -15.58 -13.50 -19.63
C GLU A 220 -16.83 -12.62 -19.42
N GLU A 221 -17.74 -13.06 -18.55
CA GLU A 221 -18.78 -12.18 -18.03
C GLU A 221 -18.13 -11.26 -17.00
N GLN A 222 -18.05 -9.96 -17.33
CA GLN A 222 -17.50 -8.95 -16.43
C GLN A 222 -18.32 -8.96 -15.16
N GLU A 223 -17.67 -9.41 -14.12
CA GLU A 223 -18.21 -9.40 -12.79
C GLU A 223 -17.48 -8.36 -11.95
N TYR A 224 -18.19 -7.79 -10.98
CA TYR A 224 -17.72 -6.63 -10.23
C TYR A 224 -17.77 -6.91 -8.74
N VAL A 225 -16.76 -6.41 -8.04
CA VAL A 225 -16.81 -6.29 -6.58
C VAL A 225 -17.73 -5.12 -6.25
N PHE A 226 -18.69 -5.35 -5.36
CA PHE A 226 -19.58 -4.28 -4.89
C PHE A 226 -19.48 -4.18 -3.38
N LEU A 227 -19.01 -3.03 -2.92
CA LEU A 227 -18.77 -2.72 -1.52
C LEU A 227 -19.41 -1.38 -1.14
N ASP A 228 -20.00 -1.34 0.03
CA ASP A 228 -20.45 -0.12 0.69
C ASP A 228 -19.48 0.18 1.83
N VAL A 229 -18.87 1.36 1.81
CA VAL A 229 -17.84 1.78 2.77
C VAL A 229 -18.33 3.02 3.48
N LYS A 230 -18.42 2.93 4.79
CA LYS A 230 -18.85 4.01 5.65
C LYS A 230 -17.77 4.34 6.66
N GLU A 231 -17.30 5.57 6.62
CA GLU A 231 -16.42 6.10 7.66
C GLU A 231 -17.24 6.50 8.90
N ILE A 232 -16.78 6.07 10.08
CA ILE A 232 -17.44 6.27 11.36
C ILE A 232 -16.50 7.05 12.29
N ASN A 233 -17.08 7.90 13.15
CA ASN A 233 -16.39 8.68 14.18
C ASN A 233 -15.38 9.71 13.64
N GLN A 234 -15.58 10.19 12.41
CA GLN A 234 -14.70 11.17 11.77
C GLN A 234 -15.42 12.49 11.51
N HIS A 235 -14.64 13.57 11.42
CA HIS A 235 -15.16 14.85 10.97
C HIS A 235 -15.42 14.80 9.46
N PHE A 236 -16.56 15.34 9.06
CA PHE A 236 -16.94 15.41 7.65
C PHE A 236 -16.06 16.46 6.97
N GLU A 237 -14.96 16.00 6.38
CA GLU A 237 -14.10 16.85 5.57
C GLU A 237 -14.61 16.92 4.13
N LYS A 238 -14.23 17.98 3.41
CA LYS A 238 -14.67 18.20 2.03
C LYS A 238 -13.83 17.40 1.02
N GLU A 239 -12.71 16.86 1.47
CA GLU A 239 -11.74 16.13 0.66
C GLU A 239 -12.07 14.63 0.72
N ASN A 240 -12.04 13.97 -0.43
CA ASN A 240 -12.26 12.54 -0.54
C ASN A 240 -10.93 11.80 -0.32
N PHE A 241 -10.99 10.61 0.28
CA PHE A 241 -9.85 9.69 0.31
C PHE A 241 -9.82 8.82 -0.95
N GLU A 242 -8.63 8.29 -1.27
CA GLU A 242 -8.42 7.37 -2.39
C GLU A 242 -8.46 5.93 -1.88
N ILE A 243 -9.17 5.05 -2.61
CA ILE A 243 -9.13 3.60 -2.42
C ILE A 243 -8.38 3.03 -3.61
N GLU A 244 -7.27 2.34 -3.36
CA GLU A 244 -6.55 1.59 -4.38
C GLU A 244 -7.03 0.13 -4.39
N VAL A 245 -7.40 -0.37 -5.58
CA VAL A 245 -7.78 -1.77 -5.82
C VAL A 245 -6.68 -2.40 -6.67
N PHE A 246 -6.12 -3.51 -6.19
CA PHE A 246 -5.02 -4.25 -6.82
C PHE A 246 -5.47 -5.62 -7.31
#